data_AF-A0A2K3LL78-F1
#
_entry.id   AF-A0A2K3LL78-F1
#
_cell.length_a   1.000
_cell.length_b   1.000
_cell.length_c   1.000
_cell.angle_alpha   90.00
_cell.angle_beta   90.00
_cell.angle_gamma   90.00
#
_symmetry.space_group_name_H-M   'P 1'
#
loop_
_entity.id
_entity.type
_entity.pdbx_description
1 polymer ?
#
loop_
_entity_poly.entity_id
_entity_poly.type
_entity_poly.pdbx_seq_one_letter_code
_entity_poly.pdbx_strand_id
1 'polypeptide(L)' 'MGACFRNSSGEFTARLTQWQQLTLSTEEGEAWTLLQAVNEAKGRGLERFQFESDSQVLVEAIRTKRLLS' A
#
# COMPACT_ATOMS: atom_id res chain seq x y z
N MET A 1 -8.03 -8.25 -0.75
CA MET A 1 -7.42 -7.08 -0.08
C MET A 1 -7.41 -5.89 -1.03
N GLY A 2 -7.20 -4.68 -0.53
CA GLY A 2 -7.30 -3.47 -1.35
C GLY A 2 -6.71 -2.23 -0.68
N ALA A 3 -6.50 -1.19 -1.47
CA ALA A 3 -5.94 0.08 -1.04
C ALA A 3 -6.82 1.24 -1.50
N CYS A 4 -6.73 2.37 -0.80
CA CYS A 4 -7.40 3.60 -1.19
C CYS A 4 -6.38 4.75 -1.22
N PHE A 5 -6.55 5.66 -2.16
CA PHE A 5 -5.76 6.88 -2.26
C PHE A 5 -6.57 8.04 -1.71
N ARG A 6 -5.92 8.88 -0.92
CA ARG A 6 -6.48 10.15 -0.45
C ARG A 6 -5.60 11.30 -0.91
N ASN A 7 -6.21 12.43 -1.26
CA ASN A 7 -5.46 13.67 -1.46
C ASN A 7 -5.13 14.34 -0.11
N SER A 8 -4.41 15.45 -0.14
CA SER A 8 -4.03 16.22 1.06
C SER A 8 -5.23 16.81 1.81
N SER A 9 -6.40 16.92 1.19
CA SER A 9 -7.65 17.33 1.84
C SER A 9 -8.37 16.16 2.53
N GLY A 10 -7.80 14.95 2.45
CA GLY A 10 -8.39 13.73 3.02
C GLY A 10 -9.46 13.08 2.16
N GLU A 11 -9.70 13.58 0.95
CA GLU A 11 -10.73 13.05 0.04
C GLU A 11 -10.21 11.82 -0.70
N PHE A 12 -11.06 10.80 -0.85
CA PHE A 12 -10.71 9.61 -1.60
C PHE A 12 -10.70 9.88 -3.11
N THR A 13 -9.57 9.61 -3.76
CA THR A 13 -9.37 9.88 -5.19
C THR A 13 -9.32 8.61 -6.05
N ALA A 14 -8.99 7.48 -5.44
CA ALA A 14 -8.98 6.18 -6.12
C ALA A 14 -9.09 5.03 -5.12
N ARG A 15 -9.51 3.87 -5.63
CA ARG A 15 -9.53 2.61 -4.90
C ARG A 15 -8.98 1.50 -5.77
N LEU A 16 -8.13 0.67 -5.18
CA LEU A 16 -7.68 -0.59 -5.74
C LEU A 16 -8.38 -1.72 -5.00
N THR A 17 -9.14 -2.53 -5.73
CA THR A 17 -9.70 -3.77 -5.21
C THR A 17 -9.29 -4.90 -6.13
N GLN A 18 -8.71 -5.95 -5.57
CA GLN A 18 -8.36 -7.14 -6.33
C GLN A 18 -9.19 -8.31 -5.82
N TRP A 19 -10.14 -8.76 -6.65
CA TRP A 19 -10.77 -10.05 -6.50
C TRP A 19 -9.88 -11.07 -7.18
N GLN A 20 -9.03 -11.73 -6.40
CA GLN A 20 -8.22 -12.84 -6.86
C GLN A 20 -8.44 -14.05 -5.96
N GLN A 21 -8.56 -15.21 -6.59
CA GLN A 21 -8.57 -16.52 -5.95
C GLN A 21 -7.13 -17.02 -5.75
N LEU A 22 -6.28 -16.17 -5.17
CA LEU A 22 -4.92 -16.51 -4.81
C LEU A 22 -4.89 -16.84 -3.32
N THR A 23 -4.36 -18.02 -2.98
CA THR A 23 -4.17 -18.44 -1.59
C THR A 23 -2.89 -17.79 -1.06
N LEU A 24 -3.00 -16.53 -0.64
CA LEU A 24 -1.93 -15.82 0.07
C LEU A 24 -2.15 -15.92 1.58
N SER A 25 -1.07 -15.94 2.36
CA SER A 25 -1.17 -15.61 3.79
C SER A 25 -1.66 -14.16 3.96
N THR A 26 -2.06 -13.80 5.18
CA THR A 26 -2.43 -12.42 5.49
C THR A 26 -1.27 -11.47 5.18
N GLU A 27 -0.07 -11.80 5.64
CA GLU A 27 1.14 -10.98 5.45
C GLU A 27 1.51 -10.84 3.97
N GLU A 28 1.43 -11.94 3.22
CA GLU A 28 1.70 -11.94 1.77
C GLU A 28 0.69 -11.07 1.01
N GLY A 29 -0.59 -11.18 1.35
CA GLY A 29 -1.63 -10.38 0.73
C GLY A 29 -1.52 -8.89 1.04
N GLU A 30 -1.14 -8.54 2.26
CA GLU A 30 -0.92 -7.15 2.67
C GLU A 30 0.28 -6.53 1.96
N ALA A 31 1.40 -7.27 1.91
CA ALA A 31 2.59 -6.86 1.15
C ALA A 31 2.28 -6.72 -0.36
N TRP A 32 1.49 -7.64 -0.91
CA TRP A 32 1.03 -7.56 -2.30
C TRP A 32 0.15 -6.33 -2.56
N THR A 33 -0.79 -6.05 -1.66
CA THR A 33 -1.67 -4.87 -1.74
C THR A 33 -0.87 -3.57 -1.75
N LEU A 34 0.16 -3.51 -0.90
CA LEU A 34 1.07 -2.38 -0.86
C LEU A 34 1.88 -2.24 -2.16
N LEU A 35 2.44 -3.34 -2.69
CA LEU A 35 3.16 -3.31 -3.97
C LEU A 35 2.28 -2.74 -5.10
N GLN A 36 1.02 -3.20 -5.18
CA GLN A 36 0.05 -2.71 -6.15
C GLN A 36 -0.25 -1.22 -5.97
N ALA A 37 -0.42 -0.76 -4.73
CA ALA A 37 -0.63 0.66 -4.43
C ALA A 37 0.57 1.52 -4.83
N VAL A 38 1.81 1.05 -4.60
CA VAL A 38 3.02 1.77 -5.01
C VAL A 38 3.15 1.84 -6.53
N ASN A 39 2.84 0.75 -7.24
CA ASN A 39 2.87 0.72 -8.71
C ASN A 39 1.83 1.67 -9.31
N GLU A 40 0.61 1.70 -8.76
CA GLU A 40 -0.42 2.66 -9.15
C GLU A 40 0.01 4.10 -8.86
N ALA A 41 0.60 4.36 -7.69
CA ALA A 41 1.11 5.70 -7.34
C ALA A 41 2.17 6.17 -8.34
N LYS A 42 3.12 5.29 -8.70
CA LYS A 42 4.13 5.56 -9.74
C LYS A 42 3.50 5.80 -11.11
N GLY A 43 2.53 4.98 -11.51
CA GLY A 43 1.79 5.16 -12.76
C GLY A 43 1.04 6.49 -12.84
N ARG A 44 0.63 7.04 -11.68
CA ARG A 44 0.00 8.36 -11.54
C ARG A 44 0.99 9.52 -11.40
N GLY A 45 2.30 9.26 -11.38
CA GLY A 45 3.31 10.30 -11.18
C GLY A 45 3.39 10.85 -9.75
N LEU A 46 2.91 10.11 -8.75
CA LEU A 46 3.03 10.52 -7.35
C LEU A 46 4.45 10.26 -6.82
N GLU A 47 5.22 11.32 -6.62
CA GLU A 47 6.60 11.23 -6.10
C GLU A 47 6.67 11.02 -4.59
N ARG A 48 5.65 11.48 -3.86
CA ARG A 48 5.58 11.39 -2.39
C ARG A 48 4.17 11.02 -1.97
N PHE A 49 4.07 10.04 -1.09
CA PHE A 49 2.82 9.63 -0.46
C PHE A 49 3.08 9.13 0.96
N GLN A 50 2.05 9.22 1.80
CA GLN A 50 2.04 8.60 3.11
C GLN A 50 1.42 7.22 3.00
N PHE A 51 2.04 6.23 3.64
CA PHE A 51 1.50 4.88 3.75
C PHE A 51 0.84 4.72 5.12
N GLU A 52 -0.37 4.18 5.13
CA GLU A 52 -1.15 3.83 6.31
C GLU A 52 -1.66 2.40 6.17
N SER A 53 -1.56 1.62 7.24
CA SER A 53 -2.08 0.25 7.32
C SER A 53 -2.33 -0.10 8.78
N ASP A 54 -3.31 -0.98 9.00
CA ASP A 54 -3.61 -1.65 10.26
C ASP A 54 -2.63 -2.78 10.58
N SER A 55 -1.82 -3.22 9.61
CA SER A 55 -0.79 -4.23 9.80
C SER A 55 0.48 -3.65 10.42
N GLN A 56 0.66 -3.89 11.72
CA GLN A 56 1.86 -3.47 12.44
C GLN A 56 3.13 -4.11 11.84
N VAL A 57 3.07 -5.37 11.42
CA VAL A 57 4.21 -6.07 10.81
C VAL A 57 4.66 -5.35 9.55
N LEU A 58 3.72 -4.96 8.68
CA LEU A 58 4.02 -4.28 7.44
C LEU A 58 4.57 -2.85 7.67
N VAL A 59 3.97 -2.12 8.61
CA VAL A 59 4.42 -0.77 8.98
C VAL A 59 5.86 -0.80 9.50
N GLU A 60 6.20 -1.73 10.40
CA GLU A 60 7.56 -1.83 10.94
C GLU A 60 8.57 -2.34 9.91
N ALA A 61 8.18 -3.25 9.01
CA ALA A 61 9.04 -3.72 7.93
C ALA A 61 9.47 -2.58 7.00
N ILE A 62 8.54 -1.68 6.63
CA ILE A 62 8.86 -0.48 5.84
C ILE A 62 9.71 0.51 6.62
N ARG A 63 9.37 0.77 7.88
CA ARG A 63 10.11 1.73 8.71
C ARG A 63 11.57 1.31 8.86
N THR A 64 11.81 0.01 9.09
CA THR A 64 13.15 -0.53 9.29
C THR A 64 14.01 -0.45 8.02
N LYS A 65 13.42 -0.61 6.83
CA LYS A 65 14.13 -0.44 5.55
C LYS A 65 14.66 0.98 5.35
N ARG A 66 13.94 2.02 5.79
CA ARG A 66 14.40 3.42 5.72
C ARG A 66 15.58 3.73 6.64
N LEU A 67 15.81 2.92 7.67
CA LEU A 67 16.92 3.10 8.61
C LEU A 67 18.21 2.41 8.16
N LEU A 68 18.15 1.57 7.13
CA LEU A 68 19.27 0.74 6.64
C LEU A 68 19.73 1.10 5.22
N SER A 69 19.20 2.17 4.63
CA SER A 69 19.53 2.69 3.29
C SER A 69 20.08 4.10 3.37
#